data_AF-A0A6I9VP73-F1
#
_entry.id   AF-A0A6I9VP73-F1
#
_cell.length_a   1.000
_cell.length_b   1.000
_cell.length_c   1.000
_cell.angle_alpha   90.00
_cell.angle_beta   90.00
_cell.angle_gamma   90.00
#
_symmetry.space_group_name_H-M   'P 1'
#
loop_
_entity.id
_entity.type
_entity.pdbx_description
1 polymer ?
#
loop_
_entity_poly.entity_id
_entity_poly.type
_entity_poly.pdbx_seq_one_letter_code
_entity_poly.pdbx_strand_id
1 'polypeptide(L)'
;MMVLGILLLSSTKIHKISQFYMYEKSYETCTKYWWRNLLYINNLFGLEEMCMSWSWYLANDMQFFIIAIIILMLSTVYFYAAAVLLGILLIGSVILNGYISYIYEYIPTWGEQYRLADILYFSPWIRIIPYIMGIITGFILTKINNNFVLEKVMFNLYF
;
A
#
# COMPACT_ATOMS: atom_id res chain seq x y z
N MET A 1 14.66 -4.82 12.32
CA MET A 1 14.83 -5.63 13.55
C MET A 1 14.96 -4.79 14.81
N MET A 2 15.80 -3.74 14.83
CA MET A 2 15.90 -2.83 15.99
C MET A 2 14.55 -2.21 16.40
N VAL A 3 13.75 -1.73 15.43
CA VAL A 3 12.44 -1.13 15.68
C VAL A 3 11.45 -2.11 16.32
N LEU A 4 11.39 -3.36 15.82
CA LEU A 4 10.58 -4.43 16.40
C LEU A 4 10.96 -4.68 17.88
N GLY A 5 12.25 -4.72 18.18
CA GLY A 5 12.74 -4.91 19.55
C GLY A 5 12.35 -3.75 20.48
N ILE A 6 12.52 -2.50 20.02
CA ILE A 6 12.12 -1.31 20.78
C ILE A 6 10.61 -1.32 21.04
N LEU A 7 9.81 -1.66 20.02
CA LEU A 7 8.36 -1.67 20.11
C LEU A 7 7.82 -2.78 21.02
N LEU A 8 8.47 -3.94 21.04
CA LEU A 8 8.14 -5.04 21.94
C LEU A 8 8.47 -4.68 23.41
N LEU A 9 9.62 -4.06 23.65
CA LEU A 9 10.02 -3.60 24.98
C LEU A 9 9.15 -2.45 25.49
N SER A 10 8.81 -1.49 24.63
CA SER A 10 7.95 -0.36 25.01
C SER A 10 6.50 -0.82 25.27
N SER A 11 5.93 -1.65 24.39
CA SER A 11 4.55 -2.14 24.54
C SER A 11 4.36 -3.00 25.78
N THR A 12 5.31 -3.90 26.10
CA THR A 12 5.28 -4.70 27.32
C THR A 12 5.40 -3.86 28.58
N LYS A 13 6.22 -2.80 28.56
CA LYS A 13 6.35 -1.87 29.69
C LYS A 13 5.09 -1.02 29.88
N ILE A 14 4.51 -0.51 28.79
CA ILE A 14 3.29 0.32 28.88
C ILE A 14 2.12 -0.54 29.36
N HIS A 15 1.92 -1.75 28.82
CA HIS A 15 0.86 -2.66 29.28
C HIS A 15 0.89 -2.93 30.79
N LYS A 16 2.07 -2.98 31.41
CA LYS A 16 2.22 -3.18 32.86
C LYS A 16 1.93 -1.94 33.71
N ILE A 17 2.12 -0.74 33.16
CA ILE A 17 2.11 0.53 33.93
C ILE A 17 0.85 1.34 33.65
N SER A 18 0.34 1.33 32.41
CA SER A 18 -0.79 2.17 32.02
C SER A 18 -2.12 1.56 32.43
N GLN A 19 -3.03 2.40 32.93
CA GLN A 19 -4.44 2.02 33.15
C GLN A 19 -5.29 2.06 31.86
N PHE A 20 -4.75 2.61 30.77
CA PHE A 20 -5.42 2.67 29.48
C PHE A 20 -5.21 1.37 28.69
N TYR A 21 -6.29 0.88 28.08
CA TYR A 21 -6.22 -0.24 27.14
C TYR A 21 -5.68 0.24 25.78
N MET A 22 -4.60 -0.37 25.30
CA MET A 22 -4.16 -0.16 23.91
C MET A 22 -5.06 -0.95 22.97
N TYR A 23 -5.53 -0.28 21.92
CA TYR A 23 -6.25 -0.93 20.81
C TYR A 23 -5.35 -1.95 20.10
N GLU A 24 -4.10 -1.58 19.81
CA GLU A 24 -3.13 -2.46 19.18
C GLU A 24 -2.31 -3.24 20.23
N LYS A 25 -2.60 -4.53 20.41
CA LYS A 25 -1.92 -5.41 21.37
C LYS A 25 -0.58 -5.93 20.85
N SER A 26 0.32 -5.00 20.55
CA SER A 26 1.64 -5.29 19.97
C SER A 26 2.44 -6.33 20.78
N TYR A 27 2.32 -6.36 22.10
CA TYR A 27 3.05 -7.32 22.95
C TYR A 27 2.61 -8.79 22.74
N GLU A 28 1.37 -9.04 22.32
CA GLU A 28 0.88 -10.39 21.98
C GLU A 28 1.04 -10.68 20.49
N THR A 29 0.63 -9.75 19.64
CA THR A 29 0.60 -9.94 18.19
C THR A 29 2.02 -10.02 17.62
N CYS A 30 2.95 -9.19 18.10
CA CYS A 30 4.33 -9.19 17.60
C CYS A 30 5.15 -10.41 18.05
N THR A 31 4.88 -10.99 19.22
CA THR A 31 5.61 -12.21 19.61
C THR A 31 5.29 -13.39 18.68
N LYS A 32 4.06 -13.44 18.14
CA LYS A 32 3.60 -14.49 17.21
C LYS A 32 3.89 -14.19 15.75
N TYR A 33 3.75 -12.94 15.31
CA TYR A 33 3.67 -12.57 13.90
C TYR A 33 4.76 -11.61 13.42
N TRP A 34 5.80 -11.33 14.21
CA TRP A 34 6.91 -10.45 13.80
C TRP A 34 7.53 -10.84 12.44
N TRP A 35 7.61 -12.14 12.15
CA TRP A 35 8.22 -12.67 10.93
C TRP A 35 7.46 -12.24 9.65
N ARG A 36 6.16 -11.98 9.74
CA ARG A 36 5.34 -11.50 8.61
C ARG A 36 5.80 -10.13 8.12
N ASN A 37 6.30 -9.27 9.02
CA ASN A 37 6.90 -7.98 8.67
C ASN A 37 8.25 -8.12 7.98
N LEU A 38 9.04 -9.15 8.31
CA LEU A 38 10.33 -9.41 7.68
C LEU A 38 10.14 -9.80 6.20
N LEU A 39 9.09 -10.58 5.93
CA LEU A 39 8.73 -11.02 4.58
C LEU A 39 7.86 -10.01 3.82
N TYR A 40 7.48 -8.87 4.41
CA TYR A 40 6.57 -7.89 3.80
C TYR A 40 5.23 -8.48 3.35
N ILE A 41 4.64 -9.37 4.16
CA ILE A 41 3.34 -10.00 3.91
C ILE A 41 2.31 -9.71 5.02
N ASN A 42 2.63 -8.81 5.95
CA ASN A 42 1.75 -8.48 7.08
C ASN A 42 0.42 -7.86 6.63
N ASN A 43 0.38 -7.16 5.49
CA ASN A 43 -0.83 -6.56 4.91
C ASN A 43 -1.83 -7.59 4.31
N LEU A 44 -1.46 -8.86 4.19
CA LEU A 44 -2.32 -9.92 3.65
C LEU A 44 -3.19 -10.60 4.72
N PHE A 45 -2.96 -10.27 5.99
CA PHE A 45 -3.70 -10.80 7.13
C PHE A 45 -4.57 -9.69 7.74
N GLY A 46 -5.57 -10.05 8.54
CA GLY A 46 -6.45 -9.07 9.21
C GLY A 46 -5.68 -8.16 10.17
N LEU A 47 -6.21 -6.95 10.42
CA LEU A 47 -5.57 -5.94 11.28
C LEU A 47 -5.29 -6.43 12.69
N GLU A 48 -6.16 -7.26 13.25
CA GLU A 48 -5.99 -7.83 14.60
C GLU A 48 -4.73 -8.70 14.72
N GLU A 49 -4.29 -9.31 13.61
CA GLU A 49 -3.09 -10.13 13.53
C GLU A 49 -1.84 -9.37 13.05
N MET A 50 -1.98 -8.09 12.71
CA MET A 50 -0.84 -7.30 12.28
C MET A 50 0.02 -6.90 13.48
N CYS A 51 1.29 -7.28 13.43
CA CYS A 51 2.30 -6.69 14.28
C CYS A 51 2.77 -5.38 13.63
N MET A 52 2.72 -4.26 14.36
CA MET A 52 3.02 -2.93 13.81
C MET A 52 2.08 -2.59 12.65
N SER A 53 0.80 -2.38 12.93
CA SER A 53 -0.21 -2.07 11.92
C SER A 53 0.33 -1.12 10.85
N TRP A 54 0.87 0.04 11.24
CA TRP A 54 1.48 1.07 10.38
C TRP A 54 2.55 0.58 9.37
N SER A 55 3.21 -0.55 9.59
CA SER A 55 4.18 -1.11 8.63
C SER A 55 3.51 -1.72 7.40
N TRP A 56 2.17 -1.87 7.39
CA TRP A 56 1.39 -2.37 6.26
C TRP A 56 1.73 -1.63 4.95
N TYR A 57 1.99 -0.32 5.04
CA TYR A 57 2.31 0.52 3.90
C TYR A 57 3.67 0.15 3.29
N LEU A 58 4.66 -0.16 4.15
CA LEU A 58 5.98 -0.57 3.68
C LEU A 58 5.94 -1.93 2.96
N ALA A 59 5.11 -2.85 3.45
CA ALA A 59 4.89 -4.13 2.78
C ALA A 59 4.23 -3.96 1.41
N ASN A 60 3.23 -3.08 1.34
CA ASN A 60 2.56 -2.72 0.10
C ASN A 60 3.54 -2.14 -0.93
N ASP A 61 4.40 -1.20 -0.53
CA ASP A 61 5.41 -0.58 -1.39
C ASP A 61 6.41 -1.61 -1.95
N MET A 62 6.89 -2.55 -1.11
CA MET A 62 7.79 -3.61 -1.57
C MET A 62 7.13 -4.56 -2.58
N GLN A 63 5.86 -4.94 -2.34
CA GLN A 63 5.09 -5.77 -3.27
C GLN A 63 4.93 -5.09 -4.63
N PHE A 64 4.56 -3.81 -4.63
CA PHE A 64 4.41 -3.04 -5.86
C PHE A 64 5.72 -2.82 -6.58
N PHE A 65 6.82 -2.61 -5.84
CA PHE A 65 8.14 -2.48 -6.43
C PHE A 65 8.56 -3.76 -7.18
N ILE A 66 8.30 -4.94 -6.60
CA ILE A 66 8.55 -6.23 -7.26
C ILE A 66 7.71 -6.36 -8.54
N ILE A 67 6.40 -6.06 -8.46
CA ILE A 67 5.51 -6.10 -9.63
C ILE A 67 6.01 -5.14 -10.72
N ALA A 68 6.40 -3.91 -10.35
CA ALA A 68 6.90 -2.91 -11.27
C ALA A 68 8.18 -3.38 -11.98
N ILE A 69 9.12 -3.99 -11.26
CA ILE A 69 10.34 -4.57 -11.85
C ILE A 69 10.00 -5.68 -12.85
N ILE A 70 9.10 -6.59 -12.50
CA ILE A 70 8.69 -7.69 -13.39
C ILE A 70 8.06 -7.13 -14.67
N ILE A 71 7.18 -6.14 -14.55
CA ILE A 71 6.54 -5.49 -15.70
C ILE A 71 7.59 -4.76 -16.55
N LEU A 72 8.57 -4.10 -15.92
CA LEU A 72 9.65 -3.42 -16.63
C LEU A 72 10.52 -4.42 -17.41
N MET A 73 10.92 -5.53 -16.79
CA MET A 73 11.65 -6.60 -17.46
C MET A 73 10.83 -7.22 -18.60
N LEU A 74 9.53 -7.42 -18.40
CA LEU A 74 8.65 -7.93 -19.44
C LEU A 74 8.52 -6.94 -20.60
N SER A 75 8.50 -5.63 -20.31
CA SER A 75 8.36 -4.59 -21.32
C SER A 75 9.55 -4.49 -22.28
N THR A 76 10.75 -4.89 -21.83
CA THR A 76 11.96 -4.85 -22.67
C THR A 76 11.97 -5.99 -23.70
N VAL A 77 11.28 -7.10 -23.43
CA VAL A 77 11.18 -8.26 -24.33
C VAL A 77 9.86 -8.24 -25.12
N TYR A 78 8.73 -8.00 -24.44
CA TYR A 78 7.37 -8.05 -24.98
C TYR A 78 6.55 -6.82 -24.58
N PHE A 79 6.85 -5.68 -25.19
CA PHE A 79 6.20 -4.40 -24.87
C PHE A 79 4.66 -4.45 -24.91
N TYR A 80 4.08 -5.05 -25.96
CA TYR A 80 2.61 -5.15 -26.08
C TYR A 80 1.99 -5.99 -24.96
N ALA A 81 2.63 -7.09 -24.57
CA ALA A 81 2.13 -7.93 -23.48
C ALA A 81 2.18 -7.19 -22.14
N ALA A 82 3.27 -6.46 -21.86
CA ALA A 82 3.40 -5.63 -20.67
C ALA A 82 2.34 -4.50 -20.62
N ALA A 83 2.06 -3.85 -21.76
CA ALA A 83 1.04 -2.81 -21.85
C ALA A 83 -0.38 -3.36 -21.60
N VAL A 84 -0.72 -4.52 -22.19
CA VAL A 84 -2.01 -5.20 -21.96
C VAL A 84 -2.14 -5.61 -20.49
N LEU A 85 -1.09 -6.16 -19.89
CA LEU A 85 -1.08 -6.55 -18.48
C LEU A 85 -1.33 -5.34 -17.56
N LEU A 86 -0.66 -4.22 -17.80
CA LEU A 86 -0.88 -2.97 -17.06
C LEU A 86 -2.32 -2.47 -17.20
N GLY A 87 -2.89 -2.52 -18.41
CA GLY A 87 -4.28 -2.15 -18.66
C GLY A 87 -5.26 -3.03 -17.88
N ILE A 88 -5.05 -4.35 -17.86
CA ILE A 88 -5.86 -5.30 -17.11
C ILE A 88 -5.76 -5.03 -15.60
N LEU A 89 -4.55 -4.81 -15.07
CA LEU A 89 -4.35 -4.51 -13.65
C LEU A 89 -5.01 -3.19 -13.24
N LEU A 90 -4.94 -2.16 -14.09
CA LEU A 90 -5.55 -0.87 -13.84
C LEU A 90 -7.09 -0.96 -13.86
N ILE A 91 -7.66 -1.53 -14.92
CA ILE A 91 -9.12 -1.69 -15.04
C ILE A 91 -9.64 -2.61 -13.93
N GLY A 92 -8.94 -3.71 -13.66
CA GLY A 92 -9.30 -4.66 -12.61
C GLY A 92 -9.30 -4.02 -11.22
N SER A 93 -8.29 -3.22 -10.89
CA SER A 93 -8.24 -2.52 -9.60
C SER A 93 -9.32 -1.44 -9.46
N VAL A 94 -9.66 -0.72 -10.54
CA VAL A 94 -10.77 0.26 -10.53
C VAL A 94 -12.12 -0.43 -10.36
N ILE A 95 -12.38 -1.50 -11.11
CA ILE A 95 -13.63 -2.28 -11.00
C ILE A 95 -13.75 -2.87 -9.60
N LEU A 96 -12.68 -3.47 -9.06
CA LEU A 96 -12.66 -4.05 -7.72
C LEU A 96 -12.97 -2.98 -6.66
N ASN A 97 -12.36 -1.79 -6.77
CA ASN A 97 -12.65 -0.67 -5.89
C ASN A 97 -14.13 -0.27 -5.93
N GLY A 98 -14.69 -0.09 -7.12
CA GLY A 98 -16.09 0.28 -7.31
C GLY A 98 -17.04 -0.80 -6.76
N TYR A 99 -16.72 -2.07 -7.01
CA TYR A 99 -17.49 -3.21 -6.55
C TYR A 99 -17.50 -3.34 -5.03
N ILE A 100 -16.33 -3.24 -4.39
CA ILE A 100 -16.22 -3.26 -2.92
C ILE A 100 -16.95 -2.06 -2.32
N SER A 101 -16.74 -0.86 -2.87
CA SER A 101 -17.44 0.35 -2.42
C SER A 101 -18.97 0.20 -2.48
N TYR A 102 -19.48 -0.44 -3.54
CA TYR A 102 -20.91 -0.69 -3.72
C TYR A 102 -21.46 -1.71 -2.72
N ILE A 103 -20.80 -2.86 -2.53
CA ILE A 103 -21.28 -3.91 -1.64
C ILE A 103 -21.26 -3.49 -0.17
N TYR A 104 -20.22 -2.76 0.24
CA TYR A 104 -20.06 -2.34 1.62
C TYR A 104 -20.76 -1.01 1.93
N GLU A 105 -21.54 -0.47 0.99
CA GLU A 105 -22.24 0.82 1.09
C GLU A 105 -21.32 1.91 1.64
N TYR A 106 -20.12 2.02 1.06
CA TYR A 106 -19.07 2.87 1.60
C TYR A 106 -19.48 4.35 1.53
N ILE A 107 -19.68 4.95 2.70
CA ILE A 107 -19.90 6.38 2.87
C ILE A 107 -18.56 6.99 3.30
N PRO A 108 -18.06 8.05 2.64
CA PRO A 108 -16.78 8.67 2.97
C PRO A 108 -16.88 9.46 4.28
N THR A 109 -16.92 8.74 5.40
CA THR A 109 -16.93 9.25 6.77
C THR A 109 -15.81 8.58 7.57
N TRP A 110 -15.26 9.28 8.56
CA TRP A 110 -14.17 8.76 9.38
C TRP A 110 -14.51 7.43 10.05
N GLY A 111 -15.75 7.25 10.53
CA GLY A 111 -16.18 6.01 11.19
C GLY A 111 -16.15 4.79 10.26
N GLU A 112 -16.68 4.94 9.04
CA GLU A 112 -16.70 3.87 8.04
C GLU A 112 -15.32 3.53 7.48
N GLN A 113 -14.43 4.53 7.41
CA GLN A 113 -13.03 4.31 7.02
C GLN A 113 -12.29 3.38 7.99
N TYR A 114 -12.55 3.47 9.30
CA TYR A 114 -11.97 2.55 10.27
C TYR A 114 -12.61 1.17 10.21
N ARG A 115 -13.94 1.09 10.02
CA ARG A 115 -14.66 -0.19 9.91
C ARG A 115 -14.19 -1.03 8.73
N LEU A 116 -13.93 -0.37 7.60
CA LEU A 116 -13.55 -1.03 6.35
C LEU A 116 -12.05 -0.90 6.06
N ALA A 117 -11.24 -0.55 7.07
CA ALA A 117 -9.81 -0.33 6.89
C ALA A 117 -9.10 -1.57 6.29
N ASP A 118 -9.43 -2.77 6.76
CA ASP A 118 -8.81 -4.02 6.28
C ASP A 118 -9.11 -4.29 4.81
N ILE A 119 -10.30 -3.89 4.37
CA ILE A 119 -10.84 -4.22 3.05
C ILE A 119 -10.50 -3.13 2.03
N LEU A 120 -10.66 -1.86 2.39
CA LEU A 120 -10.49 -0.71 1.49
C LEU A 120 -9.13 -0.02 1.65
N TYR A 121 -8.51 -0.12 2.82
CA TYR A 121 -7.35 0.70 3.17
C TYR A 121 -6.04 -0.09 3.22
N PHE A 122 -5.96 -1.25 3.87
CA PHE A 122 -4.74 -2.06 3.94
C PHE A 122 -4.54 -2.98 2.74
N SER A 123 -5.63 -3.27 2.02
CA SER A 123 -5.61 -4.17 0.88
C SER A 123 -4.75 -3.64 -0.28
N PRO A 124 -3.75 -4.41 -0.75
CA PRO A 124 -2.82 -3.94 -1.77
C PRO A 124 -3.47 -3.75 -3.14
N TRP A 125 -4.42 -4.59 -3.52
CA TRP A 125 -5.07 -4.53 -4.84
C TRP A 125 -5.83 -3.23 -5.11
N ILE A 126 -6.24 -2.53 -4.06
CA ILE A 126 -6.96 -1.26 -4.18
C ILE A 126 -6.01 -0.10 -4.40
N ARG A 127 -4.80 -0.18 -3.84
CA ARG A 127 -3.80 0.90 -3.81
C ARG A 127 -2.77 0.85 -4.93
N ILE A 128 -2.86 -0.14 -5.82
CA ILE A 128 -1.88 -0.31 -6.90
C ILE A 128 -2.01 0.73 -8.03
N ILE A 129 -3.17 1.43 -8.12
CA ILE A 129 -3.48 2.36 -9.22
C ILE A 129 -2.42 3.46 -9.41
N PRO A 130 -1.98 4.21 -8.38
CA PRO A 130 -0.97 5.26 -8.54
C PRO A 130 0.38 4.72 -9.05
N TYR A 131 0.74 3.50 -8.64
CA TYR A 131 1.95 2.84 -9.10
C TYR A 131 1.88 2.48 -10.59
N ILE A 132 0.74 1.93 -11.04
CA ILE A 132 0.50 1.64 -12.45
C ILE A 132 0.53 2.92 -13.29
N MET A 133 -0.09 4.00 -12.82
CA MET A 133 -0.05 5.30 -13.49
C MET A 133 1.38 5.84 -13.61
N GLY A 134 2.21 5.65 -12.59
CA GLY A 134 3.63 5.98 -12.63
C GLY A 134 4.39 5.21 -13.71
N ILE A 135 4.17 3.89 -13.84
CA ILE A 135 4.79 3.06 -14.87
C ILE A 135 4.36 3.51 -16.28
N ILE A 136 3.05 3.74 -16.49
CA ILE A 136 2.52 4.22 -17.77
C ILE A 136 3.16 5.56 -18.15
N THR A 137 3.23 6.49 -17.19
CA THR A 137 3.86 7.80 -17.39
C THR A 137 5.33 7.64 -17.77
N GLY A 138 6.06 6.73 -17.12
CA GLY A 138 7.44 6.38 -17.46
C GLY A 138 7.58 5.92 -18.91
N PHE A 139 6.72 5.01 -19.38
CA PHE A 139 6.74 4.55 -20.77
C PHE A 139 6.43 5.64 -21.79
N ILE A 140 5.48 6.52 -21.49
CA ILE A 140 5.16 7.67 -22.33
C ILE A 140 6.37 8.60 -22.45
N LEU A 141 7.04 8.90 -21.33
CA LEU A 141 8.23 9.76 -21.30
C LEU A 141 9.39 9.16 -22.10
N THR A 142 9.65 7.85 -21.97
CA THR A 142 10.69 7.16 -22.75
C THR A 142 10.42 7.27 -24.25
N LYS A 143 9.16 7.16 -24.67
CA LYS A 143 8.78 7.25 -26.09
C LYS A 143 8.88 8.67 -26.66
N ILE A 144 8.74 9.69 -25.81
CA ILE A 144 8.78 11.11 -26.20
C ILE A 144 10.21 11.69 -26.11
N ASN A 145 11.21 10.83 -25.85
CA ASN A 145 12.65 11.12 -25.99
C ASN A 145 13.11 12.38 -25.24
N ASN A 146 12.58 12.64 -24.04
CA ASN A 146 12.90 13.81 -23.21
C ASN A 146 12.73 15.20 -23.88
N ASN A 147 12.03 15.30 -25.01
CA ASN A 147 11.66 16.59 -25.59
C ASN A 147 10.54 17.31 -24.80
N PHE A 148 10.08 16.73 -23.68
CA PHE A 148 9.27 17.44 -22.71
C PHE A 148 10.12 18.47 -21.97
N VAL A 149 10.12 19.69 -22.48
CA VAL A 149 10.36 20.86 -21.65
C VAL A 149 9.16 20.96 -20.73
N LEU A 150 9.32 20.55 -19.46
CA LEU A 150 8.39 20.93 -18.40
C LEU A 150 8.46 22.45 -18.31
N GLU A 151 7.55 23.15 -18.99
CA GLU A 151 7.33 24.55 -18.68
C GLU A 151 7.00 24.62 -17.20
N LYS A 152 7.87 25.27 -16.42
CA LYS A 152 7.62 25.58 -15.01
C LYS A 152 6.38 26.47 -14.97
N VAL A 153 5.21 25.87 -14.92
CA VAL A 153 4.01 26.56 -14.49
C VAL A 153 4.17 26.76 -12.99
N MET A 154 4.80 27.88 -12.63
CA MET A 154 4.75 28.44 -11.29
C MET A 154 3.28 28.71 -10.98
N PHE A 155 2.61 27.74 -10.35
CA PHE A 155 1.38 28.01 -9.63
C PHE A 155 1.74 28.95 -8.49
N ASN A 156 1.56 30.25 -8.70
CA ASN A 156 1.49 31.23 -7.64
C ASN A 156 0.25 30.88 -6.79
N LEU A 157 0.43 29.96 -5.84
CA LEU A 157 -0.48 29.77 -4.72
C LEU A 157 -0.35 31.00 -3.84
N TYR A 158 -1.12 32.05 -4.19
CA TYR A 158 -1.52 33.06 -3.22
C TYR A 158 -2.46 32.36 -2.25
N PHE A 159 -1.92 32.02 -1.08
CA PHE A 159 -2.68 31.72 0.13
C PHE A 159 -2.54 32.90 1.08
#